data_AF-A0A817A9C8-F1
#
_entry.id   AF-A0A817A9C8-F1
#
_cell.length_a   1.000
_cell.length_b   1.000
_cell.length_c   1.000
_cell.angle_alpha   90.00
_cell.angle_beta   90.00
_cell.angle_gamma   90.00
#
_symmetry.space_group_name_H-M   'P 1'
#
loop_
_entity.id
_entity.type
_entity.pdbx_description
1 polymer ?
#
loop_
_entity_poly.entity_id
_entity_poly.type
_entity_poly.pdbx_seq_one_letter_code
_entity_poly.pdbx_strand_id
1 'polypeptide(L)'
;MSKGQAEVINDLMRKISGGIRVAMPASIESYDFKTQKADIKIDMQELYQNGTSLDYPVLSGVPVIFPRCGGASITMPISRGDTCLVMFLDRDSTAWLLGGKNVKPKSMRSHHLSDAVAIMGLCPFTNKSPAKNNTDMLISFDGSFVTLKPKGIIDITSAKEINVKTEGVIINSSSNLAVECQNANIKATEILNAQCQTLTAKVSESAQVECQNASIKASSTIDTETPNFTQKGNMKIDGMLEVTGTSLLTGKLTSQNGIENSGANLISNGKVLETHTHTYQDVTTVIAPDGPCTVTKVPTNSAIIDFDLQLTSDQQAVAQRVKQALLLFKGEWFLDRDLGVPYYEDILGTKNSIDTVRGVFVNAIRAVDGVKDLIEFNIEFDDATRTLGIKLTIIDDLSNEINIEL
;
A
#
# COMPACT_ATOMS: atom_id res chain seq x y z
N MET A 1 -49.65 46.93 81.45
CA MET A 1 -49.01 45.67 81.89
C MET A 1 -48.09 46.01 83.06
N SER A 2 -48.19 45.35 84.22
CA SER A 2 -47.30 45.64 85.36
C SER A 2 -45.87 45.14 85.05
N LYS A 3 -44.84 45.74 85.67
CA LYS A 3 -43.43 45.32 85.46
C LYS A 3 -43.21 43.81 85.69
N GLY A 4 -43.88 43.22 86.68
CA GLY A 4 -43.80 41.79 86.97
C GLY A 4 -44.49 40.89 85.92
N GLN A 5 -45.59 41.34 85.31
CA GLN A 5 -46.22 40.57 84.22
C GLN A 5 -45.35 40.52 82.97
N ALA A 6 -44.64 41.61 82.66
CA ALA A 6 -43.70 41.64 81.54
C ALA A 6 -42.50 40.71 81.76
N GLU A 7 -42.01 40.61 83.00
CA GLU A 7 -40.89 39.73 83.36
C GLU A 7 -41.25 38.24 83.23
N VAL A 8 -42.45 37.83 83.67
CA VAL A 8 -42.94 36.45 83.51
C VAL A 8 -43.11 36.08 82.03
N ILE A 9 -43.61 37.00 81.21
CA ILE A 9 -43.76 36.78 79.77
C ILE A 9 -42.38 36.63 79.11
N ASN A 10 -41.40 37.44 79.49
CA ASN A 10 -40.04 37.34 78.95
C ASN A 10 -39.34 36.03 79.35
N ASP A 11 -39.52 35.55 80.59
CA ASP A 11 -38.98 34.24 81.01
C ASP A 11 -39.65 33.08 80.26
N LEU A 12 -40.98 33.15 80.08
CA LEU A 12 -41.71 32.17 79.28
C LEU A 12 -41.24 32.17 77.83
N MET A 13 -41.11 33.35 77.21
CA MET A 13 -40.59 33.49 75.84
C MET A 13 -39.17 32.91 75.72
N ARG A 14 -38.31 33.15 76.70
CA ARG A 14 -36.95 32.59 76.73
C ARG A 14 -36.96 31.06 76.86
N LYS A 15 -37.83 30.50 77.71
CA LYS A 15 -38.00 29.04 77.85
C LYS A 15 -38.53 28.39 76.59
N ILE A 16 -39.54 28.98 75.95
CA ILE A 16 -40.08 28.49 74.67
C ILE A 16 -38.98 28.56 73.61
N SER A 17 -38.30 29.70 73.48
CA SER A 17 -37.22 29.88 72.50
C SER A 17 -36.06 28.93 72.72
N GLY A 18 -35.67 28.66 73.97
CA GLY A 18 -34.59 27.71 74.29
C GLY A 18 -34.98 26.24 74.07
N GLY A 19 -36.27 25.91 74.12
CA GLY A 19 -36.77 24.55 73.89
C GLY A 19 -36.98 24.17 72.42
N ILE A 20 -36.97 25.16 71.51
CA ILE A 20 -37.11 24.92 70.07
C ILE A 20 -35.76 24.48 69.50
N ARG A 21 -35.70 23.23 69.02
CA ARG A 21 -34.54 22.69 68.31
C ARG A 21 -34.57 23.09 66.84
N VAL A 22 -33.46 23.59 66.34
CA VAL A 22 -33.32 24.08 64.96
C VAL A 22 -32.26 23.27 64.22
N ALA A 23 -30.99 23.39 64.62
CA ALA A 23 -29.90 22.61 64.06
C ALA A 23 -28.72 22.49 65.03
N MET A 24 -27.94 21.42 64.92
CA MET A 24 -26.81 21.11 65.80
C MET A 24 -25.67 20.40 65.03
N PRO A 25 -24.39 20.72 65.27
CA PRO A 25 -23.27 19.92 64.79
C PRO A 25 -23.29 18.51 65.39
N ALA A 26 -22.93 17.52 64.57
CA ALA A 26 -22.97 16.11 64.95
C ALA A 26 -21.98 15.28 64.14
N SER A 27 -21.71 14.07 64.61
CA SER A 27 -20.84 13.09 63.97
C SER A 27 -21.59 11.80 63.64
N ILE A 28 -21.19 11.14 62.55
CA ILE A 28 -21.80 9.89 62.07
C ILE A 28 -21.30 8.72 62.94
N GLU A 29 -22.22 7.93 63.49
CA GLU A 29 -21.92 6.68 64.20
C GLU A 29 -22.00 5.45 63.27
N SER A 30 -22.98 5.44 62.36
CA SER A 30 -23.16 4.41 61.34
C SER A 30 -23.88 4.99 60.12
N TYR A 31 -23.70 4.40 58.94
CA TYR A 31 -24.40 4.80 57.71
C TYR A 31 -24.70 3.60 56.81
N ASP A 32 -25.92 3.54 56.28
CA ASP A 32 -26.36 2.57 55.27
C ASP A 32 -26.62 3.29 53.94
N PHE A 33 -25.76 3.04 52.95
CA PHE A 33 -25.85 3.64 51.62
C PHE A 33 -27.05 3.18 50.80
N LYS A 34 -27.66 2.02 51.10
CA LYS A 34 -28.82 1.51 50.36
C LYS A 34 -30.09 2.25 50.75
N THR A 35 -30.21 2.60 52.03
CA THR A 35 -31.37 3.29 52.59
C THR A 35 -31.13 4.79 52.81
N GLN A 36 -29.89 5.26 52.67
CA GLN A 36 -29.46 6.64 52.89
C GLN A 36 -29.78 7.12 54.33
N LYS A 37 -29.63 6.21 55.30
CA LYS A 37 -29.90 6.44 56.73
C LYS A 37 -28.60 6.40 57.52
N ALA A 38 -28.46 7.31 58.47
CA ALA A 38 -27.35 7.36 59.40
C ALA A 38 -27.83 7.28 60.85
N ASP A 39 -27.03 6.65 61.70
CA ASP A 39 -27.09 6.88 63.14
C ASP A 39 -26.13 8.02 63.47
N ILE A 40 -26.58 9.00 64.24
CA ILE A 40 -25.88 10.29 64.41
C ILE A 40 -25.78 10.66 65.88
N LYS A 41 -24.59 11.06 66.31
CA LYS A 41 -24.31 11.56 67.66
C LYS A 41 -24.12 13.07 67.64
N ILE A 42 -24.91 13.81 68.41
CA ILE A 42 -24.76 15.27 68.52
C ILE A 42 -23.50 15.59 69.32
N ASP A 43 -22.63 16.44 68.78
CA ASP A 43 -21.32 16.79 69.36
C ASP A 43 -21.42 18.00 70.32
N MET A 44 -22.50 18.06 71.08
CA MET A 44 -22.77 19.11 72.08
C MET A 44 -23.53 18.52 73.27
N GLN A 45 -23.51 19.22 74.40
CA GLN A 45 -24.26 18.85 75.60
C GLN A 45 -25.42 19.81 75.85
N GLU A 46 -26.52 19.29 76.39
CA GLU A 46 -27.66 20.09 76.85
C GLU A 46 -27.35 20.67 78.24
N LEU A 47 -27.46 22.00 78.38
CA LEU A 47 -27.22 22.71 79.63
C LEU A 47 -28.53 22.96 80.38
N TYR A 48 -28.58 22.52 81.63
CA TYR A 48 -29.73 22.74 82.52
C TYR A 48 -29.51 23.97 83.43
N GLN A 49 -30.58 24.55 83.95
CA GLN A 49 -30.52 25.76 84.79
C GLN A 49 -29.74 25.57 86.09
N ASN A 50 -29.58 24.33 86.54
CA ASN A 50 -28.78 23.92 87.69
C ASN A 50 -27.27 23.80 87.38
N GLY A 51 -26.85 24.10 86.15
CA GLY A 51 -25.45 23.99 85.70
C GLY A 51 -25.00 22.57 85.34
N THR A 52 -25.88 21.57 85.37
CA THR A 52 -25.54 20.22 84.92
C THR A 52 -25.64 20.10 83.39
N SER A 53 -24.74 19.33 82.80
CA SER A 53 -24.74 19.01 81.37
C SER A 53 -25.18 17.57 81.13
N LEU A 54 -25.96 17.32 80.08
CA LEU A 54 -26.36 15.98 79.65
C LEU A 54 -25.99 15.74 78.19
N ASP A 55 -25.49 14.55 77.87
CA ASP A 55 -25.26 14.13 76.49
C ASP A 55 -26.58 13.82 75.78
N TYR A 56 -26.65 14.18 74.50
CA TYR A 56 -27.77 13.77 73.66
C TYR A 56 -27.71 12.28 73.32
N PRO A 57 -28.86 11.61 73.15
CA PRO A 57 -28.89 10.24 72.64
C PRO A 57 -28.46 10.20 71.17
N VAL A 58 -28.00 9.02 70.73
CA VAL A 58 -27.77 8.76 69.30
C VAL A 58 -29.11 8.79 68.57
N LEU A 59 -29.20 9.60 67.52
CA LEU A 59 -30.36 9.70 66.64
C LEU A 59 -30.27 8.57 65.61
N SER A 60 -31.19 7.61 65.65
CA SER A 60 -31.16 6.49 64.72
C SER A 60 -32.00 6.75 63.47
N GLY A 61 -31.51 6.26 62.33
CA GLY A 61 -32.26 6.26 61.07
C GLY A 61 -32.47 7.64 60.47
N VAL A 62 -31.59 8.59 60.75
CA VAL A 62 -31.67 9.97 60.24
C VAL A 62 -31.34 9.97 58.74
N PRO A 63 -32.22 10.51 57.88
CA PRO A 63 -31.94 10.65 56.46
C PRO A 63 -30.81 11.66 56.20
N VAL A 64 -29.86 11.29 55.36
CA VAL A 64 -28.77 12.18 54.93
C VAL A 64 -29.17 12.95 53.67
N ILE A 65 -28.83 14.22 53.57
CA ILE A 65 -29.08 15.08 52.40
C ILE A 65 -27.83 15.15 51.54
N PHE A 66 -27.99 14.80 50.27
CA PHE A 66 -27.01 15.03 49.21
C PHE A 66 -27.63 15.88 48.09
N PRO A 67 -26.82 16.62 47.29
CA PRO A 67 -27.31 17.29 46.09
C PRO A 67 -27.91 16.27 45.11
N ARG A 68 -29.26 16.25 45.02
CA ARG A 68 -30.02 15.34 44.15
C ARG A 68 -31.30 16.01 43.66
N CYS A 69 -31.50 16.05 42.34
CA CYS A 69 -32.70 16.60 41.70
C CYS A 69 -32.77 16.13 40.24
N GLY A 70 -33.98 16.03 39.66
CA GLY A 70 -34.15 15.78 38.22
C GLY A 70 -33.53 14.48 37.70
N GLY A 71 -33.29 13.49 38.57
CA GLY A 71 -32.59 12.24 38.23
C GLY A 71 -31.07 12.27 38.37
N ALA A 72 -30.45 13.45 38.55
CA ALA A 72 -29.03 13.59 38.84
C ALA A 72 -28.76 13.54 40.35
N SER A 73 -27.59 13.05 40.75
CA SER A 73 -27.16 13.00 42.15
C SER A 73 -25.64 13.05 42.28
N ILE A 74 -25.16 13.76 43.30
CA ILE A 74 -23.78 13.68 43.78
C ILE A 74 -23.81 12.88 45.08
N THR A 75 -23.13 11.74 45.15
CA THR A 75 -23.07 10.91 46.37
C THR A 75 -21.64 10.89 46.90
N MET A 76 -21.49 11.11 48.21
CA MET A 76 -20.19 11.07 48.89
C MET A 76 -20.11 9.81 49.76
N PRO A 77 -18.93 9.19 49.89
CA PRO A 77 -18.76 8.04 50.76
C PRO A 77 -18.69 8.50 52.22
N ILE A 78 -19.72 8.16 53.00
CA ILE A 78 -19.79 8.49 54.43
C ILE A 78 -19.22 7.36 55.26
N SER A 79 -18.39 7.71 56.24
CA SER A 79 -17.81 6.81 57.23
C SER A 79 -18.12 7.29 58.65
N ARG A 80 -17.97 6.37 59.62
CA ARG A 80 -18.04 6.73 61.05
C ARG A 80 -17.03 7.83 61.36
N GLY A 81 -17.45 8.83 62.12
CA GLY A 81 -16.64 9.98 62.53
C GLY A 81 -16.74 11.18 61.58
N ASP A 82 -17.34 11.04 60.40
CA ASP A 82 -17.61 12.19 59.54
C ASP A 82 -18.57 13.17 60.22
N THR A 83 -18.36 14.47 60.01
CA THR A 83 -19.14 15.52 60.66
C THR A 83 -20.26 16.03 59.75
N CYS A 84 -21.36 16.44 60.37
CA CYS A 84 -22.55 16.92 59.69
C CYS A 84 -23.28 17.99 60.51
N LEU A 85 -24.21 18.69 59.85
CA LEU A 85 -25.21 19.52 60.49
C LEU A 85 -26.52 18.74 60.55
N VAL A 86 -27.00 18.44 61.75
CA VAL A 86 -28.34 17.90 61.94
C VAL A 86 -29.32 19.05 61.98
N MET A 87 -30.36 19.01 61.15
CA MET A 87 -31.44 19.98 61.15
C MET A 87 -32.74 19.28 61.57
N PHE A 88 -33.44 19.85 62.54
CA PHE A 88 -34.69 19.30 63.06
C PHE A 88 -35.88 19.80 62.25
N LEU A 89 -36.83 18.91 62.00
CA LEU A 89 -38.03 19.19 61.25
C LEU A 89 -39.13 19.73 62.17
N ASP A 90 -39.98 20.60 61.64
CA ASP A 90 -41.04 21.24 62.40
C ASP A 90 -42.07 20.25 62.97
N ARG A 91 -42.29 19.11 62.29
CA ARG A 91 -43.30 18.10 62.64
C ARG A 91 -42.81 16.69 62.35
N ASP A 92 -43.56 15.71 62.85
CA ASP A 92 -43.33 14.28 62.59
C ASP A 92 -43.19 13.98 61.09
N SER A 93 -42.02 13.47 60.71
CA SER A 93 -41.62 13.21 59.32
C SER A 93 -41.81 11.75 58.90
N THR A 94 -42.21 10.87 59.82
CA THR A 94 -42.27 9.41 59.61
C THR A 94 -43.11 9.03 58.39
N ALA A 95 -44.29 9.64 58.24
CA ALA A 95 -45.18 9.32 57.13
C ALA A 95 -44.62 9.78 55.77
N TRP A 96 -43.94 10.92 55.75
CA TRP A 96 -43.29 11.46 54.55
C TRP A 96 -42.06 10.63 54.15
N LEU A 97 -41.23 10.22 55.11
CA LEU A 97 -40.06 9.35 54.88
C LEU A 97 -40.46 7.99 54.29
N LEU A 98 -41.69 7.53 54.52
CA LEU A 98 -42.26 6.32 53.93
C LEU A 98 -42.95 6.57 52.58
N GLY A 99 -42.79 7.76 51.98
CA GLY A 99 -43.36 8.12 50.68
C GLY A 99 -44.75 8.75 50.74
N GLY A 100 -45.28 9.04 51.93
CA GLY A 100 -46.55 9.73 52.09
C GLY A 100 -46.51 11.16 51.54
N LYS A 101 -47.53 11.54 50.78
CA LYS A 101 -47.71 12.90 50.24
C LYS A 101 -48.97 13.52 50.83
N ASN A 102 -48.89 14.77 51.28
CA ASN A 102 -50.00 15.47 51.93
C ASN A 102 -50.68 14.65 53.05
N VAL A 103 -49.85 14.04 53.91
CA VAL A 103 -50.28 13.17 55.00
C VAL A 103 -50.23 13.93 56.32
N LYS A 104 -51.24 13.70 57.18
CA LYS A 104 -51.25 14.24 58.54
C LYS A 104 -50.06 13.67 59.34
N PRO A 105 -49.32 14.50 60.12
CA PRO A 105 -48.32 14.02 61.06
C PRO A 105 -48.88 12.93 61.99
N LYS A 106 -48.12 11.86 62.22
CA LYS A 106 -48.57 10.72 63.04
C LYS A 106 -48.56 11.03 64.54
N SER A 107 -47.83 12.06 64.94
CA SER A 107 -47.76 12.55 66.32
C SER A 107 -47.80 14.07 66.37
N MET A 108 -48.05 14.62 67.57
CA MET A 108 -48.02 16.06 67.84
C MET A 108 -46.60 16.57 68.15
N ARG A 109 -45.56 15.76 67.86
CA ARG A 109 -44.17 16.15 68.08
C ARG A 109 -43.81 17.34 67.19
N SER A 110 -43.08 18.29 67.76
CA SER A 110 -42.59 19.49 67.09
C SER A 110 -41.15 19.73 67.53
N HIS A 111 -40.24 20.01 66.59
CA HIS A 111 -38.81 20.26 66.88
C HIS A 111 -38.19 19.17 67.77
N HIS A 112 -38.52 17.90 67.49
CA HIS A 112 -38.14 16.75 68.31
C HIS A 112 -36.87 16.07 67.77
N LEU A 113 -36.06 15.49 68.66
CA LEU A 113 -34.79 14.85 68.30
C LEU A 113 -34.93 13.74 67.23
N SER A 114 -36.04 13.00 67.26
CA SER A 114 -36.34 11.92 66.32
C SER A 114 -36.71 12.39 64.91
N ASP A 115 -37.01 13.67 64.72
CA ASP A 115 -37.50 14.23 63.48
C ASP A 115 -36.43 15.17 62.92
N ALA A 116 -35.43 14.60 62.25
CA ALA A 116 -34.26 15.32 61.80
C ALA A 116 -33.78 14.86 60.42
N VAL A 117 -32.96 15.69 59.78
CA VAL A 117 -32.20 15.40 58.56
C VAL A 117 -30.74 15.78 58.77
N ALA A 118 -29.82 15.10 58.12
CA ALA A 118 -28.38 15.40 58.22
C ALA A 118 -27.85 16.02 56.93
N ILE A 119 -27.15 17.14 57.04
CA ILE A 119 -26.49 17.81 55.91
C ILE A 119 -24.99 17.63 56.08
N MET A 120 -24.36 16.91 55.14
CA MET A 120 -22.93 16.65 55.17
C MET A 120 -22.11 17.89 54.78
N GLY A 121 -20.85 17.93 55.21
CA GLY A 121 -19.88 18.95 54.80
C GLY A 121 -19.63 20.07 55.81
N LEU A 122 -20.39 20.11 56.92
CA LEU A 122 -20.03 20.94 58.07
C LEU A 122 -18.86 20.28 58.79
N CYS A 123 -17.69 20.92 58.78
CA CYS A 123 -16.47 20.42 59.41
C CYS A 123 -15.92 21.43 60.43
N PRO A 124 -15.28 20.96 61.53
CA PRO A 124 -14.56 21.85 62.44
C PRO A 124 -13.34 22.46 61.74
N PHE A 125 -12.91 23.65 62.18
CA PHE A 125 -11.74 24.33 61.59
C PHE A 125 -10.42 23.57 61.76
N THR A 126 -10.37 22.56 62.64
CA THR A 126 -9.24 21.62 62.75
C THR A 126 -9.11 20.73 61.51
N ASN A 127 -10.21 20.47 60.80
CA ASN A 127 -10.23 19.76 59.53
C ASN A 127 -10.09 20.77 58.40
N LYS A 128 -8.88 20.82 57.81
CA LYS A 128 -8.56 21.79 56.76
C LYS A 128 -9.32 21.47 55.47
N SER A 129 -9.77 22.52 54.78
CA SER A 129 -10.35 22.42 53.45
C SER A 129 -9.33 21.82 52.47
N PRO A 130 -9.75 20.93 51.54
CA PRO A 130 -8.88 20.40 50.49
C PRO A 130 -8.59 21.41 49.36
N ALA A 131 -9.21 22.60 49.40
CA ALA A 131 -9.00 23.64 48.40
C ALA A 131 -7.50 24.01 48.28
N LYS A 132 -6.99 24.07 47.05
CA LYS A 132 -5.58 24.41 46.77
C LYS A 132 -5.33 25.91 46.67
N ASN A 133 -6.37 26.68 46.36
CA ASN A 133 -6.36 28.14 46.23
C ASN A 133 -7.80 28.67 46.33
N ASN A 134 -7.97 29.98 46.19
CA ASN A 134 -9.28 30.65 46.30
C ASN A 134 -10.00 30.82 44.95
N THR A 135 -9.46 30.33 43.83
CA THR A 135 -9.98 30.59 42.48
C THR A 135 -10.56 29.36 41.79
N ASP A 136 -10.03 28.18 42.09
CA ASP A 136 -10.35 26.96 41.37
C ASP A 136 -11.54 26.23 42.02
N MET A 137 -12.41 25.64 41.21
CA MET A 137 -13.38 24.67 41.69
C MET A 137 -12.72 23.29 41.69
N LEU A 138 -12.69 22.64 42.86
CA LEU A 138 -12.06 21.35 43.06
C LEU A 138 -13.08 20.28 43.46
N ILE A 139 -13.12 19.18 42.71
CA ILE A 139 -13.70 17.91 43.15
C ILE A 139 -12.54 16.97 43.43
N SER A 140 -12.44 16.46 44.66
CA SER A 140 -11.33 15.61 45.10
C SER A 140 -11.81 14.37 45.83
N PHE A 141 -11.24 13.22 45.50
CA PHE A 141 -11.43 11.98 46.25
C PHE A 141 -10.23 11.06 46.07
N ASP A 142 -9.69 10.54 47.18
CA ASP A 142 -8.61 9.54 47.19
C ASP A 142 -7.43 9.85 46.24
N GLY A 143 -6.92 11.08 46.31
CA GLY A 143 -5.80 11.55 45.49
C GLY A 143 -6.13 11.84 44.01
N SER A 144 -7.38 11.66 43.58
CA SER A 144 -7.87 12.03 42.26
C SER A 144 -8.60 13.36 42.28
N PHE A 145 -8.50 14.13 41.20
CA PHE A 145 -8.97 15.51 41.13
C PHE A 145 -9.61 15.83 39.78
N VAL A 146 -10.74 16.55 39.82
CA VAL A 146 -11.28 17.30 38.68
C VAL A 146 -11.27 18.77 39.08
N THR A 147 -10.49 19.58 38.36
CA THR A 147 -10.27 21.00 38.70
C THR A 147 -10.73 21.88 37.55
N LEU A 148 -11.72 22.74 37.80
CA LEU A 148 -12.11 23.79 36.87
C LEU A 148 -11.40 25.07 37.30
N LYS A 149 -10.55 25.58 36.41
CA LYS A 149 -9.75 26.79 36.62
C LYS A 149 -10.35 27.97 35.88
N PRO A 150 -10.02 29.22 36.27
CA PRO A 150 -10.36 30.40 35.50
C PRO A 150 -9.92 30.27 34.02
N LYS A 151 -10.57 31.02 33.13
CA LYS A 151 -10.30 31.01 31.68
C LYS A 151 -10.68 29.69 30.97
N GLY A 152 -11.52 28.86 31.59
CA GLY A 152 -12.10 27.67 30.95
C GLY A 152 -11.17 26.46 30.89
N ILE A 153 -10.11 26.44 31.69
CA ILE A 153 -9.18 25.30 31.76
C ILE A 153 -9.77 24.23 32.69
N ILE A 154 -9.72 22.97 32.26
CA ILE A 154 -10.17 21.81 33.04
C ILE A 154 -9.01 20.83 33.13
N ASP A 155 -8.60 20.51 34.36
CA ASP A 155 -7.61 19.47 34.62
C ASP A 155 -8.29 18.25 35.23
N ILE A 156 -8.02 17.08 34.65
CA ILE A 156 -8.42 15.78 35.19
C ILE A 156 -7.16 15.03 35.56
N THR A 157 -6.95 14.81 36.86
CA THR A 157 -5.81 14.07 37.39
C THR A 157 -6.32 12.84 38.11
N SER A 158 -5.94 11.66 37.63
CA SER A 158 -6.25 10.38 38.29
C SER A 158 -5.00 9.83 38.98
N ALA A 159 -5.18 9.28 40.18
CA ALA A 159 -4.10 8.61 40.91
C ALA A 159 -3.70 7.27 40.27
N LYS A 160 -4.56 6.68 39.41
CA LYS A 160 -4.33 5.35 38.83
C LYS A 160 -4.70 5.26 37.35
N GLU A 161 -5.97 5.46 37.03
CA GLU A 161 -6.49 5.26 35.66
C GLU A 161 -7.73 6.13 35.38
N ILE A 162 -8.00 6.39 34.10
CA ILE A 162 -9.23 7.01 33.62
C ILE A 162 -9.91 6.02 32.67
N ASN A 163 -11.12 5.57 33.01
CA ASN A 163 -11.90 4.64 32.20
C ASN A 163 -13.03 5.37 31.48
N VAL A 164 -13.07 5.29 30.15
CA VAL A 164 -14.15 5.85 29.32
C VAL A 164 -14.84 4.70 28.58
N LYS A 165 -16.04 4.32 29.04
CA LYS A 165 -16.86 3.25 28.45
C LYS A 165 -18.19 3.85 28.00
N THR A 166 -18.39 3.92 26.70
CA THR A 166 -19.53 4.57 26.06
C THR A 166 -19.67 4.04 24.63
N GLU A 167 -20.80 4.30 23.98
CA GLU A 167 -21.01 3.99 22.57
C GLU A 167 -20.18 4.89 21.64
N GLY A 168 -19.87 6.12 22.06
CA GLY A 168 -19.09 7.06 21.26
C GLY A 168 -18.33 8.10 22.09
N VAL A 169 -17.15 8.48 21.58
CA VAL A 169 -16.30 9.55 22.11
C VAL A 169 -15.95 10.50 20.96
N ILE A 170 -16.24 11.79 21.13
CA ILE A 170 -15.93 12.84 20.14
C ILE A 170 -14.98 13.84 20.78
N ILE A 171 -13.84 14.11 20.14
CA ILE A 171 -12.83 15.07 20.61
C ILE A 171 -12.58 16.08 19.49
N ASN A 172 -13.01 17.32 19.69
CA ASN A 172 -12.83 18.42 18.73
C ASN A 172 -11.85 19.45 19.29
N SER A 173 -10.70 19.60 18.64
CA SER A 173 -9.70 20.62 18.96
C SER A 173 -9.28 21.36 17.69
N SER A 174 -9.33 22.68 17.71
CA SER A 174 -8.98 23.53 16.55
C SER A 174 -7.48 23.78 16.40
N SER A 175 -6.69 23.46 17.44
CA SER A 175 -5.26 23.75 17.48
C SER A 175 -4.44 22.47 17.62
N ASN A 176 -4.60 21.75 18.73
CA ASN A 176 -3.75 20.59 19.04
C ASN A 176 -4.51 19.50 19.80
N LEU A 177 -4.14 18.25 19.50
CA LEU A 177 -4.44 17.07 20.29
C LEU A 177 -3.12 16.31 20.48
N ALA A 178 -2.58 16.32 21.71
CA ALA A 178 -1.32 15.65 22.04
C ALA A 178 -1.57 14.40 22.90
N VAL A 179 -0.86 13.32 22.59
CA VAL A 179 -0.85 12.07 23.36
C VAL A 179 0.60 11.68 23.63
N GLU A 180 1.03 11.86 24.87
CA GLU A 180 2.39 11.55 25.33
C GLU A 180 2.33 10.43 26.37
N CYS A 181 2.92 9.28 26.05
CA CYS A 181 2.91 8.12 26.92
C CYS A 181 4.02 7.14 26.55
N GLN A 182 4.29 6.16 27.42
CA GLN A 182 5.20 5.07 27.09
C GLN A 182 4.58 4.07 26.11
N ASN A 183 3.27 3.80 26.25
CA ASN A 183 2.54 2.83 25.44
C ASN A 183 1.18 3.40 25.00
N ALA A 184 0.92 3.44 23.69
CA ALA A 184 -0.37 3.80 23.11
C ALA A 184 -0.89 2.66 22.24
N ASN A 185 -2.05 2.10 22.58
CA ASN A 185 -2.68 1.02 21.82
C ASN A 185 -4.00 1.51 21.23
N ILE A 186 -4.15 1.38 19.90
CA ILE A 186 -5.39 1.71 19.18
C ILE A 186 -5.91 0.44 18.53
N LYS A 187 -7.12 0.01 18.92
CA LYS A 187 -7.78 -1.17 18.35
C LYS A 187 -9.16 -0.76 17.82
N ALA A 188 -9.30 -0.79 16.51
CA ALA A 188 -10.58 -0.66 15.81
C ALA A 188 -10.89 -1.98 15.09
N THR A 189 -12.10 -2.51 15.26
CA THR A 189 -12.51 -3.79 14.65
C THR A 189 -12.93 -3.67 13.19
N GLU A 190 -13.38 -2.47 12.80
CA GLU A 190 -13.83 -2.19 11.45
C GLU A 190 -12.83 -1.32 10.72
N ILE A 191 -12.66 -0.06 11.16
CA ILE A 191 -11.89 0.94 10.43
C ILE A 191 -11.13 1.86 11.39
N LEU A 192 -9.89 2.19 11.03
CA LEU A 192 -9.11 3.31 11.57
C LEU A 192 -8.77 4.27 10.42
N ASN A 193 -9.28 5.51 10.49
CA ASN A 193 -9.06 6.53 9.45
C ASN A 193 -8.23 7.70 9.99
N ALA A 194 -7.30 8.18 9.17
CA ALA A 194 -6.56 9.41 9.41
C ALA A 194 -6.60 10.27 8.14
N GLN A 195 -7.08 11.51 8.27
CA GLN A 195 -7.12 12.49 7.19
C GLN A 195 -6.45 13.77 7.67
N CYS A 196 -5.40 14.18 6.98
CA CYS A 196 -4.59 15.35 7.31
C CYS A 196 -3.83 15.82 6.07
N GLN A 197 -3.28 17.04 6.13
CA GLN A 197 -2.39 17.54 5.07
C GLN A 197 -1.05 16.79 5.06
N THR A 198 -0.48 16.53 6.24
CA THR A 198 0.79 15.82 6.42
C THR A 198 0.65 14.78 7.52
N LEU A 199 1.01 13.54 7.22
CA LEU A 199 1.12 12.45 8.20
C LEU A 199 2.58 12.03 8.33
N THR A 200 3.13 12.11 9.53
CA THR A 200 4.52 11.71 9.82
C THR A 200 4.54 10.65 10.91
N ALA A 201 5.18 9.51 10.65
CA ALA A 201 5.45 8.47 11.64
C ALA A 201 6.96 8.30 11.79
N LYS A 202 7.50 8.65 12.98
CA LYS A 202 8.92 8.47 13.30
C LYS A 202 9.07 7.26 14.23
N VAL A 203 9.68 6.20 13.72
CA VAL A 203 9.85 4.93 14.44
C VAL A 203 11.34 4.56 14.46
N SER A 204 11.91 4.41 15.65
CA SER A 204 13.36 4.22 15.83
C SER A 204 13.83 2.77 15.68
N GLU A 205 12.95 1.81 15.95
CA GLU A 205 13.30 0.39 15.96
C GLU A 205 12.65 -0.35 14.79
N SER A 206 11.32 -0.54 14.83
CA SER A 206 10.62 -1.27 13.77
C SER A 206 9.20 -0.75 13.54
N ALA A 207 8.83 -0.60 12.27
CA ALA A 207 7.46 -0.38 11.83
C ALA A 207 7.03 -1.56 10.96
N GLN A 208 5.85 -2.14 11.23
CA GLN A 208 5.36 -3.33 10.54
C GLN A 208 3.90 -3.11 10.13
N VAL A 209 3.53 -3.61 8.95
CA VAL A 209 2.15 -3.65 8.47
C VAL A 209 1.82 -5.09 8.13
N GLU A 210 1.01 -5.73 8.97
CA GLU A 210 0.53 -7.09 8.75
C GLU A 210 -0.95 -7.02 8.37
N CYS A 211 -1.24 -7.33 7.12
CA CYS A 211 -2.60 -7.33 6.58
C CYS A 211 -2.71 -8.31 5.40
N GLN A 212 -3.95 -8.64 5.01
CA GLN A 212 -4.18 -9.42 3.79
C GLN A 212 -3.88 -8.61 2.53
N ASN A 213 -4.24 -7.32 2.51
CA ASN A 213 -4.06 -6.42 1.38
C ASN A 213 -3.52 -5.08 1.86
N ALA A 214 -2.42 -4.61 1.26
CA ALA A 214 -1.86 -3.27 1.44
C ALA A 214 -1.87 -2.54 0.10
N SER A 215 -2.28 -1.27 0.08
CA SER A 215 -2.29 -0.45 -1.13
C SER A 215 -1.84 0.98 -0.83
N ILE A 216 -0.99 1.53 -1.68
CA ILE A 216 -0.55 2.94 -1.62
C ILE A 216 -0.94 3.60 -2.94
N LYS A 217 -1.63 4.74 -2.86
CA LYS A 217 -2.05 5.55 -4.03
C LYS A 217 -1.45 6.94 -3.91
N ALA A 218 -0.19 7.08 -4.30
CA ALA A 218 0.49 8.37 -4.35
C ALA A 218 0.31 9.01 -5.75
N SER A 219 -0.02 10.30 -5.82
CA SER A 219 -0.17 11.03 -7.09
C SER A 219 1.15 11.54 -7.66
N SER A 220 2.22 11.51 -6.87
CA SER A 220 3.56 11.96 -7.26
C SER A 220 4.55 10.80 -7.14
N THR A 221 5.23 10.67 -6.00
CA THR A 221 6.28 9.67 -5.80
C THR A 221 6.00 8.78 -4.59
N ILE A 222 6.66 7.63 -4.57
CA ILE A 222 6.85 6.79 -3.38
C ILE A 222 8.36 6.60 -3.25
N ASP A 223 8.95 7.28 -2.28
CA ASP A 223 10.39 7.24 -2.04
C ASP A 223 10.71 6.25 -0.92
N THR A 224 11.78 5.47 -1.08
CA THR A 224 12.21 4.48 -0.08
C THR A 224 13.73 4.51 0.06
N GLU A 225 14.19 5.07 1.17
CA GLU A 225 15.61 5.13 1.51
C GLU A 225 15.96 4.03 2.52
N THR A 226 16.54 2.93 2.02
CA THR A 226 16.98 1.81 2.85
C THR A 226 18.22 1.17 2.23
N PRO A 227 19.18 0.67 3.04
CA PRO A 227 20.29 -0.12 2.51
C PRO A 227 19.84 -1.40 1.78
N ASN A 228 18.71 -1.97 2.18
CA ASN A 228 18.17 -3.19 1.58
C ASN A 228 16.64 -3.08 1.43
N PHE A 229 16.17 -3.29 0.20
CA PHE A 229 14.76 -3.48 -0.11
C PHE A 229 14.54 -4.94 -0.52
N THR A 230 13.59 -5.63 0.12
CA THR A 230 13.31 -7.04 -0.17
C THR A 230 11.83 -7.22 -0.48
N GLN A 231 11.53 -7.68 -1.69
CA GLN A 231 10.20 -8.14 -2.08
C GLN A 231 10.21 -9.65 -2.26
N LYS A 232 9.32 -10.34 -1.55
CA LYS A 232 9.08 -11.77 -1.75
C LYS A 232 7.88 -11.95 -2.67
N GLY A 233 8.00 -12.88 -3.61
CA GLY A 233 6.97 -13.14 -4.62
C GLY A 233 7.17 -12.33 -5.89
N ASN A 234 6.11 -12.24 -6.69
CA ASN A 234 6.17 -11.61 -8.01
C ASN A 234 6.18 -10.08 -7.88
N MET A 235 6.94 -9.42 -8.76
CA MET A 235 6.92 -7.98 -8.95
C MET A 235 6.46 -7.69 -10.38
N LYS A 236 5.43 -6.86 -10.53
CA LYS A 236 4.99 -6.32 -11.83
C LYS A 236 5.28 -4.83 -11.85
N ILE A 237 6.01 -4.37 -12.85
CA ILE A 237 6.25 -2.96 -13.12
C ILE A 237 5.58 -2.65 -14.46
N ASP A 238 4.59 -1.75 -14.43
CA ASP A 238 3.93 -1.25 -15.63
C ASP A 238 4.53 0.12 -15.96
N GLY A 239 5.70 0.08 -16.61
CA GLY A 239 6.56 1.24 -16.83
C GLY A 239 8.02 0.85 -16.97
N MET A 240 8.89 1.86 -16.98
CA MET A 240 10.34 1.68 -17.04
C MET A 240 10.89 1.26 -15.67
N LEU A 241 11.88 0.37 -15.67
CA LEU A 241 12.75 0.10 -14.53
C LEU A 241 14.15 0.64 -14.84
N GLU A 242 14.61 1.60 -14.06
CA GLU A 242 15.97 2.13 -14.14
C GLU A 242 16.82 1.57 -13.00
N VAL A 243 17.99 1.00 -13.34
CA VAL A 243 18.96 0.50 -12.36
C VAL A 243 20.30 1.13 -12.67
N THR A 244 20.77 2.01 -11.79
CA THR A 244 22.06 2.71 -11.94
C THR A 244 23.24 1.85 -11.52
N GLY A 245 23.00 0.84 -10.67
CA GLY A 245 23.98 -0.15 -10.25
C GLY A 245 24.01 -1.40 -11.14
N THR A 246 24.43 -2.53 -10.57
CA THR A 246 24.39 -3.83 -11.24
C THR A 246 23.11 -4.58 -10.91
N SER A 247 22.58 -5.33 -11.87
CA SER A 247 21.47 -6.25 -11.66
C SER A 247 21.96 -7.69 -11.79
N LEU A 248 21.65 -8.53 -10.79
CA LEU A 248 21.96 -9.96 -10.80
C LEU A 248 20.65 -10.76 -10.88
N LEU A 249 20.49 -11.52 -11.96
CA LEU A 249 19.37 -12.42 -12.18
C LEU A 249 19.87 -13.86 -12.09
N THR A 250 19.53 -14.56 -11.02
CA THR A 250 19.94 -15.97 -10.80
C THR A 250 19.08 -16.97 -11.57
N GLY A 251 17.85 -16.58 -11.92
CA GLY A 251 16.93 -17.37 -12.73
C GLY A 251 17.05 -17.08 -14.23
N LYS A 252 16.23 -17.76 -15.02
CA LYS A 252 16.11 -17.49 -16.47
C LYS A 252 15.50 -16.11 -16.71
N LEU A 253 16.16 -15.30 -17.52
CA LEU A 253 15.57 -14.11 -18.13
C LEU A 253 14.85 -14.50 -19.43
N THR A 254 13.61 -14.06 -19.60
CA THR A 254 12.85 -14.19 -20.85
C THR A 254 12.42 -12.80 -21.30
N SER A 255 12.86 -12.37 -22.49
CA SER A 255 12.42 -11.12 -23.13
C SER A 255 11.66 -11.46 -24.41
N GLN A 256 10.55 -10.76 -24.66
CA GLN A 256 9.74 -10.94 -25.87
C GLN A 256 10.22 -10.06 -27.03
N ASN A 257 10.76 -8.87 -26.74
CA ASN A 257 11.16 -7.88 -27.75
C ASN A 257 12.69 -7.68 -27.77
N GLY A 258 13.45 -8.71 -27.38
CA GLY A 258 14.91 -8.68 -27.37
C GLY A 258 15.51 -7.94 -26.17
N ILE A 259 16.84 -7.85 -26.16
CA ILE A 259 17.62 -7.08 -25.19
C ILE A 259 18.56 -6.21 -26.03
N GLU A 260 18.44 -4.90 -25.92
CA GLU A 260 19.36 -3.95 -26.53
C GLU A 260 20.46 -3.60 -25.54
N ASN A 261 21.70 -3.66 -26.01
CA ASN A 261 22.87 -3.32 -25.21
C ASN A 261 23.67 -2.25 -25.96
N SER A 262 23.67 -1.03 -25.44
CA SER A 262 24.39 0.12 -26.00
C SER A 262 25.82 0.29 -25.46
N GLY A 263 26.26 -0.62 -24.56
CA GLY A 263 27.56 -0.60 -23.90
C GLY A 263 28.52 -1.69 -24.37
N ALA A 264 29.35 -2.19 -23.44
CA ALA A 264 30.31 -3.27 -23.69
C ALA A 264 29.62 -4.60 -24.03
N ASN A 265 30.31 -5.47 -24.77
CA ASN A 265 29.72 -6.72 -25.29
C ASN A 265 29.01 -7.60 -24.26
N LEU A 266 27.96 -8.30 -24.74
CA LEU A 266 27.31 -9.37 -23.99
C LEU A 266 28.25 -10.56 -23.88
N ILE A 267 28.37 -11.12 -22.67
CA ILE A 267 29.17 -12.31 -22.40
C ILE A 267 28.24 -13.44 -21.96
N SER A 268 28.28 -14.57 -22.64
CA SER A 268 27.53 -15.78 -22.30
C SER A 268 28.50 -16.93 -22.03
N ASN A 269 28.46 -17.53 -20.83
CA ASN A 269 29.38 -18.59 -20.41
C ASN A 269 30.87 -18.25 -20.67
N GLY A 270 31.27 -17.01 -20.39
CA GLY A 270 32.64 -16.54 -20.59
C GLY A 270 33.02 -16.25 -22.05
N LYS A 271 32.11 -16.46 -23.01
CA LYS A 271 32.30 -16.11 -24.42
C LYS A 271 31.64 -14.79 -24.74
N VAL A 272 32.42 -13.87 -25.32
CA VAL A 272 31.93 -12.60 -25.85
C VAL A 272 31.08 -12.88 -27.08
N LEU A 273 29.85 -12.38 -27.11
CA LEU A 273 28.90 -12.65 -28.19
C LEU A 273 29.35 -12.01 -29.51
N GLU A 274 30.02 -10.86 -29.48
CA GLU A 274 30.54 -10.22 -30.70
C GLU A 274 31.60 -11.06 -31.42
N THR A 275 32.41 -11.83 -30.68
CA THR A 275 33.58 -12.54 -31.23
C THR A 275 33.41 -14.06 -31.22
N HIS A 276 32.20 -14.58 -30.97
CA HIS A 276 31.99 -16.02 -30.93
C HIS A 276 31.99 -16.64 -32.35
N THR A 277 32.56 -17.83 -32.45
CA THR A 277 32.63 -18.60 -33.69
C THR A 277 31.76 -19.86 -33.60
N HIS A 278 31.06 -20.19 -34.69
CA HIS A 278 30.34 -21.45 -34.85
C HIS A 278 31.23 -22.44 -35.62
N THR A 279 31.58 -23.56 -35.01
CA THR A 279 32.16 -24.71 -35.71
C THR A 279 31.04 -25.64 -36.16
N TYR A 280 30.70 -25.57 -37.44
CA TYR A 280 29.77 -26.51 -38.07
C TYR A 280 30.54 -27.77 -38.51
N GLN A 281 30.18 -28.94 -37.98
CA GLN A 281 30.64 -30.23 -38.52
C GLN A 281 29.51 -30.83 -39.37
N ASP A 282 29.84 -31.21 -40.61
CA ASP A 282 29.00 -31.98 -41.55
C ASP A 282 27.63 -31.37 -41.90
N VAL A 283 27.62 -30.22 -42.59
CA VAL A 283 26.38 -29.62 -43.12
C VAL A 283 26.08 -30.16 -44.52
N THR A 284 25.09 -31.04 -44.63
CA THR A 284 24.49 -31.48 -45.91
C THR A 284 23.21 -30.73 -46.29
N THR A 285 22.65 -29.91 -45.39
CA THR A 285 21.48 -29.06 -45.65
C THR A 285 21.46 -27.85 -44.71
N VAL A 286 21.32 -26.66 -45.28
CA VAL A 286 20.94 -25.44 -44.55
C VAL A 286 19.41 -25.35 -44.60
N ILE A 287 18.74 -25.64 -43.50
CA ILE A 287 17.32 -25.31 -43.35
C ILE A 287 17.27 -23.99 -42.58
N ALA A 288 16.95 -22.91 -43.29
CA ALA A 288 16.60 -21.65 -42.63
C ALA A 288 15.20 -21.81 -41.98
N PRO A 289 15.02 -21.45 -40.71
CA PRO A 289 13.70 -21.36 -40.12
C PRO A 289 13.02 -20.09 -40.67
N ASP A 290 11.87 -20.29 -41.31
CA ASP A 290 10.83 -19.31 -41.59
C ASP A 290 11.23 -18.06 -42.40
N GLY A 291 11.45 -18.27 -43.70
CA GLY A 291 11.40 -17.23 -44.73
C GLY A 291 12.03 -17.72 -46.03
N PRO A 292 11.57 -17.29 -47.22
CA PRO A 292 12.23 -17.66 -48.47
C PRO A 292 13.62 -17.04 -48.46
N CYS A 293 14.64 -17.85 -48.21
CA CYS A 293 16.01 -17.49 -48.52
C CYS A 293 16.07 -17.27 -50.03
N THR A 294 16.26 -16.03 -50.45
CA THR A 294 16.77 -15.73 -51.77
C THR A 294 18.13 -16.40 -51.90
N VAL A 295 18.16 -17.56 -52.54
CA VAL A 295 19.39 -18.12 -53.09
C VAL A 295 19.78 -17.16 -54.22
N THR A 296 20.59 -16.17 -53.86
CA THR A 296 21.24 -15.27 -54.81
C THR A 296 22.01 -16.15 -55.79
N LYS A 297 21.62 -16.07 -57.08
CA LYS A 297 22.22 -16.69 -58.29
C LYS A 297 23.32 -17.73 -58.03
N VAL A 298 23.14 -18.94 -58.59
CA VAL A 298 24.24 -19.91 -58.75
C VAL A 298 25.48 -19.16 -59.27
N PRO A 299 26.64 -19.27 -58.59
CA PRO A 299 27.83 -18.50 -58.93
C PRO A 299 28.21 -18.64 -60.41
N THR A 300 28.60 -17.54 -61.05
CA THR A 300 28.97 -17.50 -62.49
C THR A 300 30.19 -18.38 -62.82
N ASN A 301 30.94 -18.81 -61.81
CA ASN A 301 32.06 -19.75 -61.92
C ASN A 301 31.65 -21.21 -61.66
N SER A 302 30.39 -21.59 -61.92
CA SER A 302 29.93 -22.99 -61.81
C SER A 302 29.79 -23.66 -63.17
N ALA A 303 30.20 -24.93 -63.24
CA ALA A 303 30.11 -25.81 -64.41
C ALA A 303 29.60 -27.20 -64.00
N ILE A 304 28.99 -27.92 -64.93
CA ILE A 304 28.60 -29.32 -64.72
C ILE A 304 29.75 -30.21 -65.19
N ILE A 305 30.40 -30.91 -64.25
CA ILE A 305 31.48 -31.88 -64.49
C ILE A 305 31.01 -33.21 -63.92
N ASP A 306 31.05 -34.28 -64.72
CA ASP A 306 30.57 -35.62 -64.32
C ASP A 306 29.15 -35.64 -63.72
N PHE A 307 28.23 -34.89 -64.35
CA PHE A 307 26.83 -34.72 -63.91
C PHE A 307 26.63 -34.02 -62.56
N ASP A 308 27.68 -33.43 -61.99
CA ASP A 308 27.60 -32.66 -60.75
C ASP A 308 27.95 -31.18 -60.95
N LEU A 309 27.31 -30.30 -60.19
CA LEU A 309 27.54 -28.85 -60.25
C LEU A 309 28.75 -28.50 -59.41
N GLN A 310 29.86 -28.18 -60.07
CA GLN A 310 31.12 -27.85 -59.41
C GLN A 310 31.49 -26.38 -59.66
N LEU A 311 32.12 -25.74 -58.67
CA LEU A 311 32.79 -24.47 -58.89
C LEU A 311 34.08 -24.74 -59.67
N THR A 312 34.24 -24.09 -60.81
CA THR A 312 35.40 -24.23 -61.70
C THR A 312 36.00 -22.86 -62.03
N SER A 313 37.08 -22.82 -62.81
CA SER A 313 37.59 -21.57 -63.36
C SER A 313 36.57 -20.95 -64.31
N ASP A 314 36.49 -19.62 -64.35
CA ASP A 314 35.57 -18.89 -65.25
C ASP A 314 35.70 -19.36 -66.71
N GLN A 315 36.91 -19.73 -67.14
CA GLN A 315 37.19 -20.26 -68.49
C GLN A 315 36.43 -21.55 -68.80
N GLN A 316 36.38 -22.51 -67.88
CA GLN A 316 35.67 -23.78 -68.11
C GLN A 316 34.16 -23.59 -68.12
N ALA A 317 33.64 -22.71 -67.27
CA ALA A 317 32.22 -22.36 -67.24
C ALA A 317 31.79 -21.65 -68.53
N VAL A 318 32.58 -20.69 -69.02
CA VAL A 318 32.33 -20.00 -70.31
C VAL A 318 32.42 -20.99 -71.48
N ALA A 319 33.44 -21.85 -71.51
CA ALA A 319 33.56 -22.88 -72.55
C ALA A 319 32.33 -23.81 -72.60
N GLN A 320 31.84 -24.25 -71.43
CA GLN A 320 30.65 -25.10 -71.36
C GLN A 320 29.38 -24.37 -71.84
N ARG A 321 29.20 -23.09 -71.50
CA ARG A 321 28.07 -22.29 -71.99
C ARG A 321 28.07 -22.13 -73.51
N VAL A 322 29.25 -21.88 -74.10
CA VAL A 322 29.38 -21.80 -75.55
C VAL A 322 29.06 -23.13 -76.21
N LYS A 323 29.52 -24.26 -75.65
CA LYS A 323 29.14 -25.60 -76.13
C LYS A 323 27.64 -25.84 -76.04
N GLN A 324 27.01 -25.44 -74.94
CA GLN A 324 25.56 -25.56 -74.75
C GLN A 324 24.80 -24.71 -75.78
N ALA A 325 25.18 -23.45 -75.98
CA ALA A 325 24.56 -22.57 -76.96
C ALA A 325 24.68 -23.11 -78.40
N LEU A 326 25.80 -23.76 -78.72
CA LEU A 326 26.02 -24.37 -80.03
C LEU A 326 25.27 -25.69 -80.21
N LEU A 327 25.11 -26.52 -79.18
CA LEU A 327 24.43 -27.81 -79.28
C LEU A 327 22.90 -27.71 -79.15
N LEU A 328 22.40 -26.68 -78.46
CA LEU A 328 20.98 -26.47 -78.22
C LEU A 328 20.30 -25.93 -79.49
N PHE A 329 19.17 -26.51 -79.88
CA PHE A 329 18.36 -25.92 -80.94
C PHE A 329 17.58 -24.75 -80.36
N LYS A 330 17.53 -23.65 -81.12
CA LYS A 330 16.85 -22.43 -80.66
C LYS A 330 15.40 -22.73 -80.26
N GLY A 331 15.05 -22.41 -79.01
CA GLY A 331 13.72 -22.67 -78.45
C GLY A 331 13.52 -24.05 -77.79
N GLU A 332 14.54 -24.92 -77.73
CA GLU A 332 14.47 -26.21 -77.03
C GLU A 332 14.33 -26.07 -75.51
N TRP A 333 14.95 -25.05 -74.93
CA TRP A 333 14.91 -24.84 -73.50
C TRP A 333 13.72 -23.97 -73.10
N PHE A 334 12.82 -24.53 -72.30
CA PHE A 334 11.57 -23.86 -71.90
C PHE A 334 11.78 -22.60 -71.03
N LEU A 335 12.94 -22.48 -70.38
CA LEU A 335 13.26 -21.40 -69.44
C LEU A 335 13.89 -20.19 -70.15
N ASP A 336 14.55 -20.41 -71.28
CA ASP A 336 15.11 -19.39 -72.16
C ASP A 336 14.97 -19.86 -73.61
N ARG A 337 14.00 -19.27 -74.32
CA ARG A 337 13.66 -19.66 -75.71
C ARG A 337 14.51 -18.93 -76.75
N ASP A 338 15.30 -17.95 -76.34
CA ASP A 338 16.18 -17.18 -77.23
C ASP A 338 17.57 -17.81 -77.34
N LEU A 339 17.95 -18.66 -76.37
CA LEU A 339 19.20 -19.44 -76.38
C LEU A 339 19.18 -20.57 -77.43
N GLY A 340 20.31 -20.76 -78.12
CA GLY A 340 20.54 -21.86 -79.06
C GLY A 340 20.74 -21.42 -80.51
N VAL A 341 20.99 -22.39 -81.39
CA VAL A 341 21.18 -22.21 -82.84
C VAL A 341 19.91 -22.64 -83.58
N PRO A 342 19.37 -21.84 -84.53
CA PRO A 342 18.20 -22.18 -85.34
C PRO A 342 18.53 -23.25 -86.41
N TYR A 343 18.82 -24.47 -85.94
CA TYR A 343 19.28 -25.57 -86.79
C TYR A 343 18.26 -25.95 -87.87
N TYR A 344 16.96 -26.02 -87.57
CA TYR A 344 15.95 -26.42 -88.55
C TYR A 344 15.66 -25.34 -89.59
N GLU A 345 15.71 -24.08 -89.17
CA GLU A 345 15.34 -22.95 -90.00
C GLU A 345 16.48 -22.57 -90.95
N ASP A 346 17.73 -22.59 -90.46
CA ASP A 346 18.85 -21.95 -91.16
C ASP A 346 19.98 -22.89 -91.56
N ILE A 347 20.01 -24.15 -91.09
CA ILE A 347 21.15 -25.07 -91.30
C ILE A 347 20.73 -26.41 -91.93
N LEU A 348 19.79 -27.12 -91.32
CA LEU A 348 19.38 -28.46 -91.71
C LEU A 348 18.31 -28.41 -92.81
N GLY A 349 18.64 -28.93 -93.99
CA GLY A 349 17.68 -29.05 -95.11
C GLY A 349 17.44 -27.77 -95.91
N THR A 350 18.15 -26.69 -95.62
CA THR A 350 18.10 -25.42 -96.36
C THR A 350 19.28 -25.28 -97.33
N LYS A 351 19.10 -24.50 -98.40
CA LYS A 351 20.15 -24.20 -99.40
C LYS A 351 20.91 -22.90 -99.05
N ASN A 352 21.23 -22.71 -97.78
CA ASN A 352 21.99 -21.53 -97.33
C ASN A 352 23.47 -21.66 -97.67
N SER A 353 24.15 -20.54 -97.95
CA SER A 353 25.60 -20.56 -98.19
C SER A 353 26.35 -20.81 -96.87
N ILE A 354 27.58 -21.33 -96.97
CA ILE A 354 28.44 -21.57 -95.81
C ILE A 354 28.68 -20.28 -95.00
N ASP A 355 28.69 -19.12 -95.64
CA ASP A 355 28.86 -17.82 -94.99
C ASP A 355 27.63 -17.41 -94.18
N THR A 356 26.42 -17.73 -94.65
CA THR A 356 25.18 -17.52 -93.89
C THR A 356 25.14 -18.41 -92.65
N VAL A 357 25.48 -19.70 -92.81
CA VAL A 357 25.56 -20.66 -91.69
C VAL A 357 26.62 -20.21 -90.67
N ARG A 358 27.78 -19.75 -91.13
CA ARG A 358 28.81 -19.15 -90.28
C ARG A 358 28.27 -17.95 -89.50
N GLY A 359 27.53 -17.04 -90.14
CA GLY A 359 26.92 -15.89 -89.47
C GLY A 359 25.96 -16.27 -88.34
N VAL A 360 25.18 -17.35 -88.52
CA VAL A 360 24.28 -17.88 -87.49
C VAL A 360 25.06 -18.35 -86.26
N PHE A 361 26.11 -19.15 -86.46
CA PHE A 361 26.95 -19.64 -85.36
C PHE A 361 27.71 -18.53 -84.65
N VAL A 362 28.28 -17.57 -85.39
CA VAL A 362 28.99 -16.42 -84.81
C VAL A 362 28.06 -15.59 -83.93
N ASN A 363 26.81 -15.35 -84.37
CA ASN A 363 25.82 -14.62 -83.58
C ASN A 363 25.43 -15.39 -82.31
N ALA A 364 25.27 -16.71 -82.38
CA ALA A 364 24.97 -17.55 -81.23
C ALA A 364 26.12 -17.53 -80.19
N ILE A 365 27.37 -17.60 -80.64
CA ILE A 365 28.55 -17.55 -79.75
C ILE A 365 28.68 -16.19 -79.07
N ARG A 366 28.50 -15.09 -79.81
CA ARG A 366 28.60 -13.72 -79.26
C ARG A 366 27.47 -13.36 -78.30
N ALA A 367 26.36 -14.08 -78.33
CA ALA A 367 25.24 -13.87 -77.40
C ALA A 367 25.46 -14.52 -76.02
N VAL A 368 26.51 -15.35 -75.87
CA VAL A 368 26.80 -16.03 -74.60
C VAL A 368 27.46 -15.08 -73.60
N ASP A 369 26.87 -15.00 -72.40
CA ASP A 369 27.41 -14.23 -71.27
C ASP A 369 28.82 -14.74 -70.88
N GLY A 370 29.80 -13.85 -70.86
CA GLY A 370 31.22 -14.16 -70.66
C GLY A 370 32.07 -14.21 -71.94
N VAL A 371 31.49 -14.06 -73.14
CA VAL A 371 32.24 -13.98 -74.41
C VAL A 371 32.42 -12.52 -74.82
N LYS A 372 33.67 -12.03 -74.80
CA LYS A 372 34.04 -10.66 -75.17
C LYS A 372 34.32 -10.51 -76.66
N ASP A 373 35.05 -11.46 -77.25
CA ASP A 373 35.34 -11.45 -78.69
C ASP A 373 35.55 -12.86 -79.25
N LEU A 374 35.40 -13.01 -80.57
CA LEU A 374 35.62 -14.25 -81.33
C LEU A 374 36.80 -14.04 -82.28
N ILE A 375 37.93 -14.71 -82.00
CA ILE A 375 39.19 -14.55 -82.74
C ILE A 375 39.18 -15.42 -84.00
N GLU A 376 38.86 -16.71 -83.82
CA GLU A 376 38.90 -17.70 -84.90
C GLU A 376 37.64 -18.56 -84.88
N PHE A 377 37.12 -18.85 -86.07
CA PHE A 377 35.94 -19.69 -86.23
C PHE A 377 36.00 -20.45 -87.56
N ASN A 378 36.18 -21.77 -87.46
CA ASN A 378 36.24 -22.68 -88.57
C ASN A 378 35.08 -23.70 -88.50
N ILE A 379 34.48 -23.95 -89.66
CA ILE A 379 33.44 -24.96 -89.84
C ILE A 379 33.99 -25.97 -90.85
N GLU A 380 34.03 -27.23 -90.45
CA GLU A 380 34.39 -28.35 -91.30
C GLU A 380 33.16 -29.23 -91.49
N PHE A 381 32.69 -29.37 -92.73
CA PHE A 381 31.57 -30.26 -93.06
C PHE A 381 32.09 -31.50 -93.78
N ASP A 382 31.85 -32.67 -93.19
CA ASP A 382 32.14 -33.97 -93.81
C ASP A 382 30.84 -34.56 -94.39
N ASP A 383 30.74 -34.53 -95.72
CA ASP A 383 29.58 -35.02 -96.47
C ASP A 383 29.41 -36.56 -96.38
N ALA A 384 30.51 -37.29 -96.20
CA ALA A 384 30.47 -38.76 -96.13
C ALA A 384 29.84 -39.24 -94.80
N THR A 385 30.11 -38.53 -93.71
CA THR A 385 29.59 -38.86 -92.38
C THR A 385 28.43 -37.97 -91.92
N ARG A 386 28.09 -36.93 -92.70
CA ARG A 386 27.12 -35.89 -92.36
C ARG A 386 27.41 -35.25 -91.00
N THR A 387 28.69 -35.03 -90.71
CA THR A 387 29.13 -34.38 -89.47
C THR A 387 29.57 -32.95 -89.75
N LEU A 388 29.25 -32.07 -88.80
CA LEU A 388 29.68 -30.67 -88.81
C LEU A 388 30.61 -30.49 -87.61
N GLY A 389 31.91 -30.35 -87.87
CA GLY A 389 32.90 -30.00 -86.87
C GLY A 389 33.02 -28.50 -86.74
N ILE A 390 33.03 -28.00 -85.50
CA ILE A 390 33.18 -26.57 -85.22
C ILE A 390 34.43 -26.39 -84.34
N LYS A 391 35.36 -25.58 -84.81
CA LYS A 391 36.55 -25.17 -84.06
C LYS A 391 36.58 -23.67 -83.92
N LEU A 392 36.71 -23.19 -82.69
CA LEU A 392 36.71 -21.76 -82.43
C LEU A 392 37.62 -21.37 -81.27
N THR A 393 38.06 -20.12 -81.31
CA THR A 393 38.83 -19.47 -80.25
C THR A 393 38.17 -18.16 -79.88
N ILE A 394 37.79 -18.00 -78.61
CA ILE A 394 37.16 -16.79 -78.07
C ILE A 394 38.04 -16.14 -77.01
N ILE A 395 37.78 -14.86 -76.76
CA ILE A 395 38.30 -14.11 -75.61
C ILE A 395 37.18 -13.97 -74.59
N ASP A 396 37.43 -14.34 -73.33
CA ASP A 396 36.48 -14.11 -72.24
C ASP A 396 36.54 -12.67 -71.69
N ASP A 397 35.62 -12.31 -70.79
CA ASP A 397 35.61 -10.96 -70.16
C ASP A 397 36.89 -10.64 -69.38
N LEU A 398 37.62 -11.66 -68.92
CA LEU A 398 38.91 -11.55 -68.23
C LEU A 398 40.10 -11.50 -69.20
N SER A 399 39.84 -11.46 -70.50
CA SER A 399 40.83 -11.40 -71.58
C SER A 399 41.72 -12.66 -71.71
N ASN A 400 41.20 -13.83 -71.33
CA ASN A 400 41.82 -15.12 -71.59
C ASN A 400 41.36 -15.70 -72.93
N GLU A 401 42.25 -16.40 -73.62
CA GLU A 401 41.92 -17.18 -74.82
C GLU A 401 41.39 -18.56 -74.45
N ILE A 402 40.21 -18.92 -74.97
CA ILE A 402 39.57 -20.23 -74.76
C ILE A 402 39.37 -20.90 -76.10
N ASN A 403 39.98 -22.08 -76.26
CA ASN A 403 39.82 -22.93 -77.44
C ASN A 403 38.71 -23.95 -77.22
N ILE A 404 37.76 -24.02 -78.15
CA ILE A 404 36.58 -24.89 -78.07
C ILE A 404 36.47 -25.68 -79.37
N GLU A 405 36.43 -27.00 -79.25
CA GLU A 405 36.17 -27.94 -80.33
C GLU A 405 34.90 -28.75 -80.02
N LEU A 406 34.06 -28.92 -81.04
CA LEU A 406 32.77 -29.61 -81.03
C LEU A 406 32.60 -30.50 -82.26
#